data_AF-A0A2V8K7N3-F1
#
_entry.id   AF-A0A2V8K7N3-F1
#
_cell.length_a   1.000
_cell.length_b   1.000
_cell.length_c   1.000
_cell.angle_alpha   90.00
_cell.angle_beta   90.00
_cell.angle_gamma   90.00
#
_symmetry.space_group_name_H-M   'P 1'
#
loop_
_entity.id
_entity.type
_entity.pdbx_description
1 polymer ?
#
loop_
_entity_poly.entity_id
_entity_poly.type
_entity_poly.pdbx_seq_one_letter_code
_entity_poly.pdbx_strand_id
1 'polypeptide(L)' 'MNEKFGVYRSLCCGCEIVITKGTVFPRCPDHPVYTIWELLPEEDMSQLTDKKKSKSKPAA' A
#
# COMPACT_ATOMS: atom_id res chain seq x y z
N MET A 1 7.73 -14.82 -7.25
CA MET A 1 8.88 -13.92 -7.48
C MET A 1 8.36 -12.75 -8.28
N ASN A 2 8.64 -11.51 -7.88
CA ASN A 2 8.16 -10.35 -8.63
C ASN A 2 9.11 -10.02 -9.80
N GLU A 3 8.55 -9.71 -10.97
CA GLU A 3 9.35 -9.38 -12.16
C GLU A 3 9.51 -7.87 -12.35
N LYS A 4 8.68 -7.07 -11.66
CA LYS A 4 8.64 -5.61 -11.74
C LYS A 4 8.98 -5.00 -10.38
N PHE A 5 9.83 -3.98 -10.40
CA PHE A 5 10.02 -3.08 -9.27
C PHE A 5 8.81 -2.14 -9.20
N GLY A 6 8.29 -1.91 -7.99
CA GLY A 6 7.20 -0.97 -7.81
C GLY A 6 6.65 -0.96 -6.39
N VAL A 7 5.70 -0.06 -6.17
CA VAL A 7 4.93 -0.01 -4.92
C VAL A 7 3.76 -0.95 -5.04
N TYR A 8 3.62 -1.83 -4.06
CA TYR A 8 2.51 -2.75 -3.98
C TYR A 8 1.66 -2.42 -2.77
N ARG A 9 0.34 -2.51 -2.93
CA ARG A 9 -0.62 -2.31 -1.87
C ARG A 9 -1.28 -3.61 -1.48
N SER A 10 -1.35 -3.88 -0.19
CA SER A 10 -2.05 -5.04 0.34
C SER A 10 -3.55 -4.84 0.25
N LEU A 11 -4.28 -5.86 -0.22
CA LEU A 11 -5.74 -5.82 -0.27
C LEU A 11 -6.40 -6.01 1.11
N CYS A 12 -5.66 -6.54 2.10
CA CYS A 12 -6.20 -6.82 3.43
C CYS A 12 -6.39 -5.56 4.28
N CYS A 13 -5.34 -4.74 4.42
CA CYS A 13 -5.36 -3.55 5.28
C CYS A 13 -4.90 -2.28 4.55
N GLY A 14 -4.61 -2.36 3.26
CA GLY A 14 -4.15 -1.22 2.48
C GLY A 14 -2.73 -0.76 2.81
N CYS A 15 -1.91 -1.60 3.47
CA CYS A 15 -0.48 -1.34 3.64
C CYS A 15 0.21 -1.27 2.29
N GLU A 16 1.23 -0.42 2.17
CA GLU A 16 1.99 -0.22 0.95
C GLU A 16 3.45 -0.56 1.19
N ILE A 17 4.06 -1.30 0.27
CA ILE A 17 5.46 -1.72 0.36
C ILE A 17 6.16 -1.52 -0.97
N VAL A 18 7.45 -1.21 -0.90
CA VAL A 18 8.32 -1.16 -2.09
C VAL A 18 8.94 -2.54 -2.27
N ILE A 19 8.68 -3.18 -3.41
CA ILE A 19 9.22 -4.50 -3.72
C ILE A 19 10.17 -4.37 -4.91
N THR A 20 11.42 -4.79 -4.70
CA THR A 20 12.45 -4.81 -5.74
C THR A 20 12.37 -6.06 -6.59
N LYS A 21 12.73 -5.96 -7.86
CA LYS A 21 12.67 -7.08 -8.82
C LYS A 21 13.41 -8.30 -8.26
N GLY A 22 12.76 -9.46 -8.35
CA GLY A 22 13.33 -10.75 -7.94
C GLY A 22 13.14 -11.10 -6.46
N THR A 23 12.38 -10.32 -5.70
CA THR A 23 12.04 -10.60 -4.31
C THR A 23 10.69 -11.34 -4.18
N VAL A 24 10.45 -11.88 -2.99
CA VAL A 24 9.19 -12.53 -2.63
C VAL A 24 8.34 -11.52 -1.89
N PHE A 25 7.04 -11.49 -2.18
CA PHE A 25 6.10 -10.65 -1.45
C PHE A 25 6.08 -11.05 0.03
N PRO A 26 6.35 -10.11 0.96
CA PRO A 26 6.27 -10.40 2.38
C PRO A 26 4.82 -10.67 2.77
N ARG A 27 4.62 -11.35 3.90
CA ARG A 27 3.29 -11.43 4.51
C ARG A 27 2.96 -10.10 5.18
N CYS A 28 1.70 -9.73 5.17
CA CYS A 28 1.22 -8.58 5.92
C CYS A 28 1.40 -8.88 7.42
N PRO A 29 1.99 -7.95 8.19
CA PRO A 29 2.21 -8.13 9.62
C PRO A 29 0.90 -8.30 10.40
N ASP A 30 -0.18 -7.68 9.93
CA ASP A 30 -1.50 -7.70 10.57
C ASP A 30 -2.36 -8.89 10.09
N HIS A 31 -2.17 -9.32 8.84
CA HIS A 31 -2.95 -10.38 8.20
C HIS A 31 -2.04 -11.40 7.49
N PRO A 32 -1.40 -12.32 8.22
CA PRO A 32 -0.39 -13.23 7.67
C PRO A 32 -0.95 -14.36 6.81
N VAL A 33 -2.25 -14.65 6.90
CA VAL A 33 -2.86 -15.83 6.26
C VAL A 33 -3.30 -15.55 4.81
N TYR A 34 -3.77 -14.34 4.53
CA TYR A 34 -4.30 -13.93 3.21
C TYR A 34 -3.70 -12.59 2.79
N THR A 35 -2.40 -12.58 2.50
CA THR A 35 -1.75 -11.38 1.98
C THR A 35 -1.71 -11.41 0.47
N ILE A 36 -2.56 -10.59 -0.15
CA ILE A 36 -2.54 -10.32 -1.59
C ILE A 36 -1.99 -8.91 -1.79
N TRP A 37 -0.99 -8.79 -2.66
CA TRP A 37 -0.35 -7.53 -3.02
C TRP A 37 -0.68 -7.19 -4.46
N GLU A 38 -1.23 -5.99 -4.68
CA GLU A 38 -1.53 -5.45 -5.99
C GLU A 38 -0.52 -4.36 -6.34
N LEU A 39 0.05 -4.41 -7.55
CA LEU A 39 0.98 -3.37 -8.02
C LEU A 39 0.19 -2.08 -8.26
N LEU A 40 0.56 -1.01 -7.57
CA LEU A 40 -0.02 0.29 -7.83
C LEU A 40 0.59 0.90 -9.10
N PRO A 41 -0.23 1.45 -10.00
CA PRO A 41 0.27 2.23 -11.12
C PRO A 41 0.95 3.50 -10.61
N GLU A 42 1.99 3.96 -11.32
CA GLU A 42 2.82 5.09 -10.89
C GLU A 42 2.02 6.40 -10.72
N GLU A 43 0.88 6.52 -11.41
CA GLU A 43 -0.04 7.67 -11.33
C GLU A 43 -0.77 7.77 -9.98
N ASP A 44 -1.00 6.64 -9.28
CA ASP A 44 -1.76 6.58 -8.01
C ASP A 44 -0.90 6.99 -6.79
N MET A 45 0.43 7.06 -6.94
CA MET A 45 1.34 7.53 -5.88
C MET A 45 1.13 9.01 -5.50
N SER A 46 0.38 9.76 -6.32
CA SER A 46 0.05 11.17 -6.09
C SER A 46 -0.95 11.40 -4.95
N GLN A 47 -1.70 10.37 -4.53
CA GLN A 47 -2.72 10.49 -3.47
C GLN A 47 -2.15 10.39 -2.04
N LEU A 48 -0.84 10.18 -1.91
CA LEU A 48 -0.18 9.86 -0.63
C LEU A 48 0.11 11.08 0.25
N THR A 49 -0.07 12.31 -0.24
CA THR A 49 0.10 13.52 0.59
C THR A 49 -1.17 13.96 1.33
N ASP A 50 -2.34 13.39 1.03
CA ASP A 50 -3.62 13.90 1.57
C ASP A 50 -4.25 13.09 2.72
N LYS A 51 -3.53 12.11 3.28
CA LYS A 51 -3.98 11.38 4.47
C LYS A 51 -3.42 11.89 5.80
N LYS A 52 -3.16 13.20 5.90
CA LYS A 52 -3.09 13.90 7.19
C LYS A 52 -4.00 15.14 7.21
N LYS A 53 -5.31 14.92 7.26
CA LYS A 53 -6.17 15.78 8.08
C LYS A 53 -7.24 14.97 8.78
N SER A 54 -6.84 14.45 9.94
CA SER A 54 -7.74 14.05 11.01
C SER A 54 -8.88 15.06 11.16
N LYS A 55 -10.09 14.55 11.33
CA LYS A 55 -11.32 15.28 11.68
C LYS A 55 -11.06 16.40 12.68
N SER A 56 -11.62 17.57 12.43
CA SER A 56 -12.20 18.44 13.47
C SER A 56 -13.21 19.39 12.82
N LYS A 57 -14.51 19.18 13.08
CA LYS A 57 -15.53 20.22 12.96
C LYS A 57 -15.26 21.27 14.05
N PRO A 58 -15.55 22.55 13.82
CA PRO A 58 -16.67 23.13 14.58
C PRO A 58 -17.58 24.07 13.73
N ALA A 59 -18.65 24.48 14.39
CA ALA A 59 -19.90 25.06 13.90
C ALA A 59 -19.82 26.51 13.43
N ALA A 60 -20.81 26.91 12.63
CA ALA A 60 -21.26 28.29 12.41
C ALA A 60 -22.79 28.33 12.53
#